data_AF-A0A7J7IJM9-F1
#
_entry.id   AF-A0A7J7IJM9-F1
#
_cell.length_a   1.000
_cell.length_b   1.000
_cell.length_c   1.000
_cell.angle_alpha   90.00
_cell.angle_beta   90.00
_cell.angle_gamma   90.00
#
_symmetry.space_group_name_H-M   'P 1'
#
loop_
_entity.id
_entity.type
_entity.pdbx_description
1 polymer ?
#
loop_
_entity_poly.entity_id
_entity_poly.type
_entity_poly.pdbx_seq_one_letter_code
_entity_poly.pdbx_strand_id
1 'polypeptide(L)'
;MNGVRSEQTPIALRGSTDTVIEFLQFAINSILYQRGLYPPDMFRRVPKYGTSVLVTQDAQLEAYLDRLLQQHLRIWILRGSVHRIVLVVAAAAEPERVLERWHFDLHLVPAVSGESIASRSEPEIMKEIQAIIRQITASVTFLPLLDEPCSFDLLVYADPALDADVDEWEESGPKLITAERCEQVKLRSFATSIHRVETGVAYACKELAKASP
;
A
#
# COMPACT_ATOMS: atom_id res chain seq x y z
N MET A 1 -35.32 -19.71 -3.54
CA MET A 1 -34.47 -18.90 -4.44
C MET A 1 -33.03 -19.12 -4.00
N ASN A 2 -32.36 -20.10 -4.59
CA ASN A 2 -30.97 -20.44 -4.26
C ASN A 2 -30.06 -19.53 -5.08
N GLY A 3 -29.40 -18.59 -4.41
CA GLY A 3 -28.35 -17.77 -5.01
C GLY A 3 -27.16 -18.66 -5.34
N VAL A 4 -26.84 -18.77 -6.62
CA VAL A 4 -25.62 -19.41 -7.10
C VAL A 4 -24.44 -18.59 -6.57
N ARG A 5 -23.76 -19.08 -5.53
CA ARG A 5 -22.40 -18.63 -5.22
C ARG A 5 -21.54 -19.12 -6.38
N SER A 6 -21.10 -18.20 -7.23
CA SER A 6 -20.08 -18.48 -8.23
C SER A 6 -18.83 -19.02 -7.52
N GLU A 7 -18.49 -20.28 -7.76
CA GLU A 7 -17.27 -20.89 -7.23
C GLU A 7 -16.05 -20.20 -7.88
N GLN A 8 -15.40 -19.31 -7.15
CA GLN A 8 -14.09 -18.79 -7.54
C GLN A 8 -13.08 -19.94 -7.45
N THR A 9 -12.36 -20.24 -8.53
CA THR A 9 -11.37 -21.32 -8.52
C THR A 9 -10.21 -20.98 -7.59
N PRO A 10 -9.76 -21.90 -6.71
CA PRO A 10 -8.66 -21.64 -5.77
C PRO A 10 -7.36 -21.14 -6.42
N ILE A 11 -7.13 -21.49 -7.68
CA ILE A 11 -5.96 -21.06 -8.47
C ILE A 11 -6.05 -19.57 -8.82
N ALA A 12 -7.23 -19.09 -9.25
CA ALA A 12 -7.44 -17.69 -9.59
C ALA A 12 -7.28 -16.79 -8.35
N LEU A 13 -7.78 -17.24 -7.20
CA LEU A 13 -7.63 -16.53 -5.92
C LEU A 13 -6.16 -16.39 -5.52
N ARG A 14 -5.38 -17.48 -5.60
CA ARG A 14 -3.94 -17.45 -5.31
C ARG A 14 -3.19 -16.51 -6.25
N GLY A 15 -3.41 -16.60 -7.55
CA GLY A 15 -2.74 -15.72 -8.53
C GLY A 15 -3.11 -14.24 -8.35
N SER A 16 -4.36 -13.97 -8.00
CA SER A 16 -4.81 -12.62 -7.65
C SER A 16 -4.12 -12.09 -6.39
N THR A 17 -4.04 -12.92 -5.33
CA THR A 17 -3.31 -12.57 -4.10
C THR A 17 -1.82 -12.33 -4.39
N ASP A 18 -1.17 -13.17 -5.20
CA ASP A 18 0.23 -13.02 -5.61
C ASP A 18 0.46 -11.66 -6.29
N THR A 19 -0.46 -11.27 -7.18
CA THR A 19 -0.39 -9.97 -7.87
C THR A 19 -0.50 -8.80 -6.89
N VAL A 20 -1.41 -8.88 -5.91
CA VAL A 20 -1.58 -7.84 -4.89
C VAL A 20 -0.35 -7.72 -4.00
N ILE A 21 0.21 -8.84 -3.54
CA ILE A 21 1.42 -8.86 -2.70
C ILE A 21 2.62 -8.29 -3.45
N GLU A 22 2.81 -8.68 -4.71
CA GLU A 22 3.90 -8.16 -5.54
C GLU A 22 3.76 -6.65 -5.75
N PHE A 23 2.55 -6.16 -6.04
CA PHE A 23 2.27 -4.73 -6.12
C PHE A 23 2.64 -4.00 -4.83
N LEU A 24 2.19 -4.49 -3.66
CA LEU A 24 2.46 -3.88 -2.36
C LEU A 24 3.96 -3.81 -2.07
N GLN A 25 4.72 -4.87 -2.42
CA GLN A 25 6.17 -4.90 -2.26
C GLN A 25 6.83 -3.75 -3.03
N PHE A 26 6.48 -3.56 -4.31
CA PHE A 26 7.04 -2.47 -5.10
C PHE A 26 6.54 -1.09 -4.69
N ALA A 27 5.26 -0.96 -4.31
CA ALA A 27 4.68 0.30 -3.88
C ALA A 27 5.33 0.78 -2.58
N ILE A 28 5.45 -0.09 -1.57
CA ILE A 28 6.07 0.25 -0.28
C ILE A 28 7.54 0.61 -0.48
N ASN A 29 8.33 -0.21 -1.18
CA ASN A 29 9.73 0.13 -1.46
C ASN A 29 9.87 1.47 -2.21
N SER A 30 8.98 1.74 -3.17
CA SER A 30 8.97 3.01 -3.90
C SER A 30 8.66 4.19 -2.97
N ILE A 31 7.70 4.06 -2.04
CA ILE A 31 7.40 5.12 -1.07
C ILE A 31 8.58 5.35 -0.12
N LEU A 32 9.15 4.29 0.45
CA LEU A 32 10.29 4.37 1.37
C LEU A 32 11.47 5.11 0.73
N TYR A 33 11.76 4.84 -0.54
CA TYR A 33 12.79 5.55 -1.30
C TYR A 33 12.39 7.00 -1.62
N GLN A 34 11.22 7.21 -2.23
CA GLN A 34 10.81 8.53 -2.75
C GLN A 34 10.55 9.56 -1.66
N ARG A 35 10.17 9.10 -0.47
CA ARG A 35 9.98 9.94 0.72
C ARG A 35 11.25 10.02 1.57
N GLY A 36 12.35 9.37 1.17
CA GLY A 36 13.66 9.49 1.82
C GLY A 36 13.73 8.89 3.23
N LEU A 37 12.90 7.89 3.55
CA LEU A 37 12.94 7.22 4.85
C LEU A 37 14.20 6.37 5.03
N TYR A 38 14.76 5.90 3.91
CA TYR A 38 16.01 5.18 3.88
C TYR A 38 16.95 5.78 2.83
N PRO A 39 18.26 5.77 3.09
CA PRO A 39 19.29 6.19 2.14
C PRO A 39 19.15 5.57 0.73
N PRO A 40 19.41 6.33 -0.35
CA PRO A 40 19.28 5.83 -1.72
C PRO A 40 20.15 4.62 -2.07
N ASP A 41 21.31 4.47 -1.43
CA ASP A 41 22.25 3.36 -1.59
C ASP A 41 21.75 2.05 -0.96
N MET A 42 20.69 2.09 -0.14
CA MET A 42 19.98 0.90 0.32
C MET A 42 18.99 0.35 -0.70
N PHE A 43 18.85 0.97 -1.88
CA PHE A 43 17.93 0.52 -2.92
C PHE A 43 18.63 0.26 -4.24
N ARG A 44 18.09 -0.70 -4.97
CA ARG A 44 18.45 -0.99 -6.36
C ARG A 44 17.25 -0.90 -7.27
N ARG A 45 17.53 -0.58 -8.53
CA ARG A 45 16.55 -0.58 -9.61
C ARG A 45 16.42 -1.97 -10.19
N VAL A 46 15.18 -2.44 -10.34
CA VAL A 46 14.86 -3.71 -11.00
C VAL A 46 13.83 -3.49 -12.12
N PRO A 47 14.00 -4.14 -13.29
CA PRO A 47 13.01 -4.05 -14.37
C PRO A 47 11.76 -4.85 -14.00
N LYS A 48 10.61 -4.20 -13.91
CA LYS A 48 9.31 -4.82 -13.65
C LYS A 48 8.17 -3.99 -14.23
N TYR A 49 7.09 -4.64 -14.68
CA TYR A 49 5.91 -3.98 -15.27
C TYR A 49 6.25 -3.03 -16.43
N GLY A 50 7.30 -3.35 -17.20
CA GLY A 50 7.77 -2.47 -18.28
C GLY A 50 8.33 -1.13 -17.80
N THR A 51 8.73 -1.01 -16.53
CA THR A 51 9.42 0.15 -15.94
C THR A 51 10.58 -0.31 -15.05
N SER A 52 11.40 0.63 -14.62
CA SER A 52 12.30 0.42 -13.50
C SER A 52 11.55 0.71 -12.20
N VAL A 53 11.53 -0.25 -11.28
CA VAL A 53 11.01 -0.07 -9.91
C VAL A 53 12.15 -0.20 -8.90
N LEU A 54 11.93 0.30 -7.69
CA LEU A 54 12.94 0.27 -6.63
C LEU A 54 12.61 -0.84 -5.64
N VAL A 55 13.65 -1.53 -5.20
CA VAL A 55 13.58 -2.53 -4.13
C VAL A 55 14.77 -2.31 -3.20
N THR A 56 14.56 -2.51 -1.91
CA THR A 56 15.64 -2.52 -0.92
C THR A 56 16.66 -3.62 -1.27
N GLN A 57 17.91 -3.35 -0.96
CA GLN A 57 19.01 -4.32 -0.92
C GLN A 57 19.66 -4.38 0.47
N ASP A 58 19.07 -3.69 1.45
CA ASP A 58 19.40 -3.85 2.86
C ASP A 58 18.73 -5.11 3.41
N ALA A 59 19.53 -6.00 3.99
CA ALA A 59 19.08 -7.31 4.43
C ALA A 59 18.05 -7.24 5.58
N GLN A 60 18.15 -6.25 6.47
CA GLN A 60 17.23 -6.12 7.59
C GLN A 60 15.86 -5.64 7.11
N LEU A 61 15.83 -4.61 6.27
CA LEU A 61 14.61 -4.10 5.67
C LEU A 61 13.96 -5.13 4.73
N GLU A 62 14.76 -5.85 3.94
CA GLU A 62 14.27 -6.94 3.08
C GLU A 62 13.60 -8.04 3.91
N ALA A 63 14.27 -8.52 4.96
CA ALA A 63 13.72 -9.54 5.85
C ALA A 63 12.44 -9.08 6.57
N TYR A 64 12.37 -7.81 6.97
CA TYR A 64 11.17 -7.23 7.58
C TYR A 64 9.99 -7.21 6.59
N LEU A 65 10.21 -6.67 5.38
CA LEU A 65 9.17 -6.58 4.36
C LEU A 65 8.73 -7.97 3.87
N ASP A 66 9.65 -8.92 3.73
CA ASP A 66 9.30 -10.28 3.33
C ASP A 66 8.48 -11.00 4.39
N ARG A 67 8.83 -10.87 5.67
CA ARG A 67 8.03 -11.41 6.78
C ARG A 67 6.61 -10.84 6.76
N LEU A 68 6.50 -9.52 6.68
CA LEU A 68 5.22 -8.82 6.63
C LEU A 68 4.36 -9.21 5.42
N LEU A 69 4.92 -9.10 4.21
CA LEU A 69 4.18 -9.25 2.96
C LEU A 69 3.94 -10.73 2.62
N GLN A 70 4.98 -11.56 2.68
CA GLN A 70 4.92 -12.95 2.19
C GLN A 70 4.39 -13.91 3.25
N GLN A 71 4.75 -13.74 4.53
CA GLN A 71 4.34 -14.68 5.58
C GLN A 71 2.96 -14.33 6.14
N HIS A 72 2.68 -13.05 6.38
CA HIS A 72 1.42 -12.62 7.02
C HIS A 72 0.37 -12.18 6.01
N LEU A 73 0.60 -11.04 5.34
CA LEU A 73 -0.40 -10.41 4.49
C LEU A 73 -0.89 -11.32 3.37
N ARG A 74 0.00 -12.11 2.78
CA ARG A 74 -0.37 -13.10 1.76
C ARG A 74 -1.46 -14.05 2.26
N ILE A 75 -1.31 -14.60 3.47
CA ILE A 75 -2.26 -15.54 4.06
C ILE A 75 -3.57 -14.83 4.37
N TRP A 76 -3.51 -13.63 4.95
CA TRP A 76 -4.69 -12.89 5.37
C TRP A 76 -5.51 -12.35 4.20
N ILE A 77 -4.86 -11.89 3.14
CA ILE A 77 -5.52 -11.51 1.88
C ILE A 77 -6.14 -12.73 1.22
N LEU A 78 -5.46 -13.89 1.22
CA LEU A 78 -6.01 -15.13 0.68
C LEU A 78 -7.29 -15.57 1.43
N ARG A 79 -7.36 -15.29 2.74
CA ARG A 79 -8.55 -15.53 3.58
C ARG A 79 -9.64 -14.47 3.40
N GLY A 80 -9.37 -13.39 2.68
CA GLY A 80 -10.30 -12.26 2.50
C GLY A 80 -10.47 -11.41 3.76
N SER A 81 -9.54 -11.50 4.72
CA SER A 81 -9.66 -10.85 6.04
C SER A 81 -9.04 -9.46 6.10
N VAL A 82 -8.38 -8.98 5.04
CA VAL A 82 -7.71 -7.67 4.98
C VAL A 82 -8.52 -6.71 4.12
N HIS A 83 -8.88 -5.55 4.70
CA HIS A 83 -9.67 -4.51 4.04
C HIS A 83 -8.83 -3.32 3.59
N ARG A 84 -7.78 -2.99 4.35
CA ARG A 84 -6.90 -1.87 4.06
C ARG A 84 -5.53 -2.08 4.67
N ILE A 85 -4.49 -1.66 3.96
CA ILE A 85 -3.12 -1.57 4.48
C ILE A 85 -2.73 -0.09 4.47
N VAL A 86 -2.11 0.39 5.55
CA VAL A 86 -1.67 1.79 5.68
C VAL A 86 -0.19 1.84 6.04
N LEU A 87 0.61 2.45 5.17
CA LEU A 87 1.97 2.88 5.47
C LEU A 87 1.90 4.29 6.05
N VAL A 88 2.17 4.40 7.33
CA VAL A 88 2.21 5.66 8.09
C VAL A 88 3.62 6.20 8.01
N VAL A 89 3.78 7.49 7.71
CA VAL A 89 5.05 8.21 7.83
C VAL A 89 4.88 9.25 8.94
N ALA A 90 5.72 9.18 9.95
CA ALA A 90 5.67 10.06 11.12
C ALA A 90 7.05 10.68 11.38
N ALA A 91 7.07 11.79 12.11
CA ALA A 91 8.33 12.37 12.56
C ALA A 91 9.03 11.41 13.54
N ALA A 92 10.30 11.09 13.30
CA ALA A 92 11.00 10.08 14.08
C ALA A 92 11.16 10.46 15.56
N ALA A 93 11.27 11.76 15.85
CA ALA A 93 11.36 12.28 17.21
C ALA A 93 10.01 12.31 17.95
N GLU A 94 8.89 12.31 17.21
CA GLU A 94 7.52 12.42 17.73
C GLU A 94 6.60 11.48 16.94
N PRO A 95 6.59 10.16 17.21
CA PRO A 95 5.86 9.18 16.39
C PRO A 95 4.35 9.41 16.29
N GLU A 96 3.76 10.14 17.25
CA GLU A 96 2.35 10.55 17.22
C GLU A 96 2.06 11.65 16.18
N ARG A 97 3.09 12.37 15.73
CA ARG A 97 2.99 13.41 14.71
C ARG A 97 3.09 12.80 13.32
N VAL A 98 1.96 12.27 12.88
CA VAL A 98 1.81 11.64 11.56
C VAL A 98 1.80 12.69 10.46
N LEU A 99 2.70 12.52 9.50
CA LEU A 99 2.91 13.42 8.36
C LEU A 99 2.20 12.93 7.11
N GLU A 100 2.25 11.63 6.84
CA GLU A 100 1.61 11.01 5.68
C GLU A 100 0.97 9.67 6.05
N ARG A 101 -0.13 9.35 5.37
CA ARG A 101 -0.82 8.05 5.46
C ARG A 101 -1.10 7.55 4.05
N TRP A 102 -0.23 6.67 3.60
CA TRP A 102 -0.39 5.97 2.33
C TRP A 102 -1.28 4.77 2.55
N HIS A 103 -2.44 4.74 1.92
CA HIS A 103 -3.41 3.66 2.08
C HIS A 103 -3.58 2.86 0.80
N PHE A 104 -3.80 1.57 0.98
CA PHE A 104 -4.12 0.59 -0.04
C PHE A 104 -5.41 -0.11 0.40
N ASP A 105 -6.53 0.28 -0.20
CA ASP A 105 -7.85 -0.29 0.08
C ASP A 105 -8.04 -1.55 -0.78
N LEU A 106 -8.30 -2.69 -0.12
CA LEU A 106 -8.52 -3.97 -0.78
C LEU A 106 -10.02 -4.27 -0.80
N HIS A 107 -10.55 -4.43 -2.01
CA HIS A 107 -11.94 -4.81 -2.23
C HIS A 107 -12.03 -6.12 -2.99
N LEU A 108 -12.92 -7.01 -2.55
CA LEU A 108 -13.32 -8.16 -3.33
C LEU A 108 -14.24 -7.72 -4.46
N VAL A 109 -13.91 -8.11 -5.69
CA VAL A 109 -14.75 -7.88 -6.87
C VAL A 109 -15.93 -8.85 -6.78
N PRO A 110 -17.18 -8.36 -6.70
CA PRO A 110 -18.35 -9.23 -6.70
C PRO A 110 -18.47 -9.94 -8.05
N ALA A 111 -18.72 -11.25 -8.05
CA ALA A 111 -18.88 -12.04 -9.26
C ALA A 111 -20.08 -11.61 -10.16
N VAL A 112 -20.98 -10.79 -9.62
CA VAL A 112 -22.16 -10.24 -10.31
C VAL A 112 -21.95 -8.80 -10.83
N SER A 113 -20.77 -8.21 -10.62
CA SER A 113 -20.47 -6.91 -11.22
C SER A 113 -20.38 -7.09 -12.73
N GLY A 114 -21.40 -6.62 -13.46
CA GLY A 114 -21.50 -6.70 -14.92
C GLY A 114 -20.46 -5.86 -15.69
N GLU A 115 -19.45 -5.33 -15.00
CA GLU A 115 -18.20 -4.90 -15.64
C GLU A 115 -17.45 -6.18 -16.03
N SER A 116 -16.90 -6.26 -17.24
CA SER A 116 -16.24 -7.46 -17.78
C SER A 116 -14.89 -7.80 -17.11
N ILE A 117 -14.81 -7.74 -15.78
CA ILE A 117 -13.63 -7.98 -14.94
C ILE A 117 -13.17 -9.44 -15.04
N ALA A 118 -14.09 -10.36 -15.39
CA ALA A 118 -13.78 -11.76 -15.67
C ALA A 118 -12.84 -11.99 -16.88
N SER A 119 -12.48 -10.94 -17.63
CA SER A 119 -11.66 -11.01 -18.84
C SER A 119 -10.42 -10.11 -18.85
N ARG A 120 -10.04 -9.52 -17.70
CA ARG A 120 -8.85 -8.67 -17.64
C ARG A 120 -7.59 -9.50 -17.89
N SER A 121 -6.81 -9.06 -18.87
CA SER A 121 -5.57 -9.72 -19.25
C SER A 121 -4.42 -9.27 -18.34
N GLU A 122 -3.44 -10.16 -18.11
CA GLU A 122 -2.24 -9.84 -17.34
C GLU A 122 -1.52 -8.56 -17.84
N PRO A 123 -1.36 -8.31 -19.15
CA PRO A 123 -0.75 -7.07 -19.64
C PRO A 123 -1.50 -5.79 -19.26
N GLU A 124 -2.83 -5.84 -19.13
CA GLU A 124 -3.64 -4.69 -18.70
C GLU A 124 -3.41 -4.41 -17.21
N ILE A 125 -3.43 -5.45 -16.38
CA ILE A 125 -3.15 -5.35 -14.95
C ILE A 125 -1.74 -4.77 -14.72
N MET A 126 -0.74 -5.27 -15.47
CA MET A 126 0.62 -4.74 -15.41
C MET A 126 0.69 -3.24 -15.76
N LYS A 127 -0.06 -2.78 -16.78
CA LYS A 127 -0.12 -1.36 -17.17
C LYS A 127 -0.79 -0.49 -16.09
N GLU A 128 -1.84 -1.00 -15.45
CA GLU A 128 -2.51 -0.31 -14.33
C GLU A 128 -1.54 -0.16 -13.15
N ILE A 129 -0.89 -1.25 -12.73
CA ILE A 129 0.13 -1.22 -11.67
C ILE A 129 1.26 -0.25 -12.02
N GLN A 130 1.78 -0.30 -13.25
CA GLN A 130 2.83 0.61 -13.73
C GLN A 130 2.39 2.08 -13.62
N ALA A 131 1.12 2.39 -13.89
CA ALA A 131 0.59 3.75 -13.75
C ALA A 131 0.58 4.22 -12.29
N ILE A 132 0.25 3.33 -11.35
CA ILE A 132 0.26 3.64 -9.91
C ILE A 132 1.69 3.89 -9.42
N ILE A 133 2.66 3.03 -9.79
CA ILE A 133 4.07 3.23 -9.40
C ILE A 133 4.63 4.55 -9.95
N ARG A 134 4.24 4.95 -11.17
CA ARG A 134 4.59 6.27 -11.72
C ARG A 134 3.95 7.41 -10.93
N GLN A 135 2.71 7.26 -10.47
CA GLN A 135 2.06 8.27 -9.63
C GLN A 135 2.70 8.39 -8.24
N ILE A 136 3.10 7.27 -7.63
CA ILE A 136 3.90 7.27 -6.39
C ILE A 136 5.21 8.04 -6.61
N THR A 137 5.92 7.76 -7.71
CA THR A 137 7.15 8.48 -8.05
C THR A 137 6.90 9.97 -8.29
N ALA A 138 5.80 10.32 -8.97
CA ALA A 138 5.43 11.71 -9.21
C ALA A 138 4.92 12.42 -7.93
N SER A 139 4.57 11.69 -6.87
CA SER A 139 4.03 12.31 -5.65
C SER A 139 4.97 13.31 -4.99
N VAL A 140 6.28 13.12 -5.15
CA VAL A 140 7.31 14.04 -4.64
C VAL A 140 7.17 15.47 -5.17
N THR A 141 6.46 15.68 -6.28
CA THR A 141 6.28 17.01 -6.87
C THR A 141 5.14 17.81 -6.24
N PHE A 142 4.23 17.15 -5.52
CA PHE A 142 3.07 17.81 -4.91
C PHE A 142 2.97 17.60 -3.40
N LEU A 143 3.59 16.56 -2.85
CA LEU A 143 3.65 16.36 -1.40
C LEU A 143 4.64 17.34 -0.77
N PRO A 144 4.34 17.88 0.43
CA PRO A 144 5.28 18.71 1.16
C PRO A 144 6.63 18.00 1.37
N LEU A 145 7.71 18.79 1.42
CA LEU A 145 9.04 18.25 1.72
C LEU A 145 9.11 17.78 3.17
N LEU A 146 9.62 16.58 3.40
CA LEU A 146 9.97 16.10 4.74
C LEU A 146 11.33 16.71 5.10
N ASP A 147 11.35 17.65 6.04
CA ASP A 147 12.51 18.44 6.47
C ASP A 147 13.16 17.91 7.75
N GLU A 148 12.70 16.77 8.23
CA GLU A 148 13.20 16.10 9.42
C GLU A 148 13.26 14.57 9.23
N PRO A 149 14.06 13.85 10.05
CA PRO A 149 14.08 12.39 10.03
C PRO A 149 12.68 11.83 10.31
N CYS A 150 12.25 10.91 9.44
CA CYS A 150 10.95 10.25 9.56
C CYS A 150 11.11 8.76 9.82
N SER A 151 10.16 8.17 10.54
CA SER A 151 9.98 6.73 10.67
C SER A 151 8.72 6.30 9.92
N PHE A 152 8.53 4.99 9.78
CA PHE A 152 7.27 4.44 9.29
C PHE A 152 6.73 3.33 10.16
N ASP A 153 5.41 3.15 10.06
CA ASP A 153 4.68 2.00 10.58
C ASP A 153 3.78 1.43 9.49
N LEU A 154 3.51 0.12 9.55
CA LEU A 154 2.56 -0.55 8.67
C LEU A 154 1.37 -1.06 9.49
N LEU A 155 0.19 -0.50 9.19
CA LEU A 155 -1.06 -0.87 9.83
C LEU A 155 -1.89 -1.74 8.88
N VAL A 156 -2.55 -2.76 9.43
CA VAL A 156 -3.45 -3.64 8.69
C VAL A 156 -4.84 -3.53 9.30
N TYR A 157 -5.81 -3.07 8.52
CA TYR A 157 -7.22 -3.07 8.88
C TYR A 157 -7.79 -4.39 8.40
N ALA A 158 -8.13 -5.25 9.35
CA ALA A 158 -8.61 -6.60 9.10
C ALA A 158 -9.92 -6.89 9.84
N ASP A 159 -10.52 -8.04 9.54
CA ASP A 159 -11.65 -8.56 10.31
C ASP A 159 -11.26 -8.75 11.78
N PRO A 160 -12.14 -8.43 12.75
CA PRO A 160 -11.88 -8.64 14.18
C PRO A 160 -11.63 -10.11 14.56
N ALA A 161 -12.02 -11.06 13.70
CA ALA A 161 -11.81 -12.49 13.88
C ALA A 161 -10.46 -12.97 13.33
N LEU A 162 -9.62 -12.07 12.80
CA LEU A 162 -8.29 -12.41 12.31
C LEU A 162 -7.42 -12.85 13.49
N ASP A 163 -6.98 -14.10 13.45
CA ASP A 163 -6.00 -14.65 14.39
C ASP A 163 -4.59 -14.23 13.93
N ALA A 164 -4.12 -13.11 14.47
CA ALA A 164 -2.78 -12.58 14.25
C ALA A 164 -1.83 -13.06 15.35
N ASP A 165 -0.58 -13.35 14.97
CA ASP A 165 0.44 -13.79 15.92
C ASP A 165 0.79 -12.67 16.92
N VAL A 166 0.49 -12.88 18.20
CA VAL A 166 0.67 -11.89 19.28
C VAL A 166 2.13 -11.55 19.56
N ASP A 167 3.08 -12.39 19.15
CA ASP A 167 4.51 -12.12 19.31
C ASP A 167 5.02 -11.18 18.20
N GLU A 168 4.30 -11.04 17.09
CA GLU A 168 4.70 -10.23 15.93
C GLU A 168 3.75 -9.07 15.63
N TRP A 169 2.51 -9.12 16.11
CA TRP A 169 1.45 -8.16 15.84
C TRP A 169 0.74 -7.72 17.10
N GLU A 170 0.43 -6.42 17.16
CA GLU A 170 -0.34 -5.82 18.25
C GLU A 170 -1.52 -5.00 17.71
N GLU A 171 -2.56 -4.87 18.52
CA GLU A 171 -3.62 -3.91 18.23
C GLU A 171 -3.08 -2.49 18.35
N SER A 172 -3.27 -1.69 17.30
CA SER A 172 -2.80 -0.31 17.25
C SER A 172 -3.95 0.67 17.06
N GLY A 173 -3.76 1.89 17.55
CA GLY A 173 -4.61 3.01 17.19
C GLY A 173 -4.52 3.32 15.68
N PRO A 174 -5.46 4.11 15.14
CA PRO A 174 -5.50 4.35 13.69
C PRO A 174 -4.35 5.23 13.19
N LYS A 175 -3.51 5.84 14.05
CA LYS A 175 -2.41 6.78 13.72
C LYS A 175 -2.85 7.87 12.72
N LEU A 176 -3.94 8.57 13.03
CA LEU A 176 -4.50 9.61 12.15
C LEU A 176 -3.60 10.84 12.11
N ILE A 177 -3.65 11.58 10.99
CA ILE A 177 -2.99 12.89 10.88
C ILE A 177 -3.72 13.88 11.78
N THR A 178 -2.98 14.49 12.70
CA THR A 178 -3.50 15.45 13.70
C THR A 178 -3.28 16.91 13.31
N ALA A 179 -2.60 17.18 12.20
CA ALA A 179 -2.37 18.53 11.69
C ALA A 179 -3.69 19.26 11.38
N GLU A 180 -3.71 20.58 11.59
CA GLU A 180 -4.91 21.41 11.37
C GLU A 180 -5.46 21.32 9.95
N ARG A 181 -4.56 21.23 8.96
CA ARG A 181 -4.90 21.05 7.56
C ARG A 181 -4.31 19.74 7.03
N CYS A 182 -5.19 18.91 6.50
CA CYS A 182 -4.86 17.66 5.85
C CYS A 182 -5.50 17.65 4.45
N GLU A 183 -4.76 17.14 3.47
CA GLU A 183 -5.27 16.91 2.12
C GLU A 183 -5.12 15.44 1.77
N GLN A 184 -5.97 14.99 0.83
CA GLN A 184 -5.94 13.62 0.34
C GLN A 184 -5.88 13.61 -1.18
N VAL A 185 -4.97 12.81 -1.71
CA VAL A 185 -4.83 12.56 -3.14
C VAL A 185 -5.14 11.09 -3.40
N LYS A 186 -6.15 10.86 -4.24
CA LYS A 186 -6.47 9.52 -4.75
C LYS A 186 -5.60 9.23 -5.96
N LEU A 187 -4.88 8.11 -5.91
CA LEU A 187 -4.12 7.57 -7.03
C LEU A 187 -5.03 6.66 -7.86
N ARG A 188 -4.50 6.17 -8.98
CA ARG A 188 -5.17 5.13 -9.77
C ARG A 188 -5.34 3.86 -8.93
N SER A 189 -6.32 3.07 -9.33
CA SER A 189 -6.54 1.71 -8.84
C SER A 189 -6.19 0.72 -9.93
N PHE A 190 -5.97 -0.53 -9.53
CA PHE A 190 -5.95 -1.66 -10.44
C PHE A 190 -6.92 -2.73 -9.94
N ALA A 191 -7.36 -3.59 -10.84
CA ALA A 191 -8.14 -4.76 -10.45
C ALA A 191 -7.73 -6.00 -11.22
N THR A 192 -7.63 -7.10 -10.50
CA THR A 192 -7.61 -8.45 -11.04
C THR A 192 -9.04 -8.95 -11.22
N SER A 193 -9.22 -10.23 -11.56
CA SER A 193 -10.54 -10.87 -11.59
C SER A 193 -11.20 -10.98 -10.20
N ILE A 194 -10.46 -10.77 -9.11
CA ILE A 194 -10.90 -11.04 -7.73
C ILE A 194 -10.68 -9.86 -6.78
N HIS A 195 -9.54 -9.19 -6.87
CA HIS A 195 -9.20 -8.06 -6.01
C HIS A 195 -9.19 -6.77 -6.82
N ARG A 196 -9.76 -5.72 -6.25
CA ARG A 196 -9.53 -4.33 -6.66
C ARG A 196 -8.74 -3.65 -5.55
N VAL A 197 -7.64 -3.00 -5.92
CA VAL A 197 -6.82 -2.23 -4.99
C VAL A 197 -6.92 -0.76 -5.34
N GLU A 198 -7.46 0.04 -4.42
CA GLU A 198 -7.41 1.50 -4.54
C GLU A 198 -6.24 2.04 -3.73
N THR A 199 -5.58 3.07 -4.24
CA THR A 199 -4.41 3.65 -3.60
C THR A 199 -4.63 5.14 -3.38
N GLY A 200 -4.17 5.65 -2.24
CA GLY A 200 -4.21 7.07 -1.95
C GLY A 200 -3.19 7.47 -0.89
N VAL A 201 -2.98 8.77 -0.78
CA VAL A 201 -2.17 9.35 0.30
C VAL A 201 -2.95 10.49 0.93
N ALA A 202 -3.05 10.48 2.25
CA ALA A 202 -3.40 11.66 3.03
C ALA A 202 -2.10 12.26 3.60
N TYR A 203 -1.97 13.58 3.61
CA TYR A 203 -0.78 14.24 4.13
C TYR A 203 -1.11 15.52 4.89
N ALA A 204 -0.32 15.79 5.93
CA ALA A 204 -0.33 17.05 6.65
C ALA A 204 0.17 18.16 5.73
N CYS A 205 -0.62 19.22 5.58
CA CYS A 205 -0.17 20.42 4.88
C CYS A 205 0.77 21.19 5.80
N LYS A 206 1.90 21.69 5.26
CA LYS A 206 2.70 22.67 6.00
C LYS A 206 1.88 23.94 6.19
N GLU A 207 1.93 24.50 7.39
CA GLU A 207 1.42 25.86 7.60
C GLU A 207 2.22 26.80 6.70
N LEU A 208 1.53 27.60 5.89
CA LEU A 208 2.15 28.76 5.28
C LEU A 208 2.54 29.66 6.46
N ALA A 209 3.85 29.82 6.70
CA ALA A 209 4.34 30.79 7.67
C ALA A 209 3.60 32.10 7.41
N LYS A 210 2.80 32.56 8.39
CA LYS A 210 2.13 33.86 8.29
C LYS A 210 3.24 34.85 7.97
N ALA A 211 3.20 35.44 6.78
CA ALA A 211 4.06 36.55 6.43
C ALA A 211 3.90 37.57 7.55
N SER A 212 4.93 37.73 8.38
CA SER A 212 4.91 38.76 9.41
C SER A 212 4.81 40.10 8.68
N PRO A 213 3.88 40.97 9.10
CA PRO A 213 3.66 42.27 8.46
C PRO A 213 4.91 43.16 8.51
#